data_AF-A0A2V6X3G4-F1
#
_entry.id   AF-A0A2V6X3G4-F1
#
_cell.length_a   1.000
_cell.length_b   1.000
_cell.length_c   1.000
_cell.angle_alpha   90.00
_cell.angle_beta   90.00
_cell.angle_gamma   90.00
#
_symmetry.space_group_name_H-M   'P 1'
#
loop_
_entity.id
_entity.type
_entity.pdbx_description
1 polymer ?
#
loop_
_entity_poly.entity_id
_entity_poly.type
_entity_poly.pdbx_seq_one_letter_code
_entity_poly.pdbx_strand_id
1 'polypeptide(L)'
;MKCSCRLESNSPRALHDALDGRARQLRDARAALLKEALDGKPVGHRPASDATTKDWKVPPVPADLKKPGIEISGPCSIPNMFINALNPGPEGERAAGDLDDDEDSGGHRLIDTVRSAHNRLAAVNRELMFVDSQRNRTYAIADGELPFFMHRERGLHLDEPDVTVDGTPVNAALLGTALTLFYAGRAQAGRGQGIYFYLPKLEVAAEARWYRDPSRTRRSRP
;
A
#
# COMPACT_ATOMS: atom_id res chain seq x y z
N MET A 1 -16.94 12.17 3.72
CA MET A 1 -15.99 12.91 4.55
C MET A 1 -14.70 13.04 3.78
N LYS A 2 -14.27 14.26 3.42
CA LYS A 2 -12.89 14.50 2.99
C LYS A 2 -12.00 14.06 4.14
N CYS A 3 -11.21 13.00 3.96
CA CYS A 3 -10.22 12.60 4.95
C CYS A 3 -9.11 13.66 4.89
N SER A 4 -9.27 14.74 5.67
CA SER A 4 -8.24 15.76 5.86
C SER A 4 -7.08 15.11 6.64
N CYS A 5 -6.19 14.46 5.89
CA CYS A 5 -4.99 13.85 6.41
C CYS A 5 -3.93 14.94 6.71
N ARG A 6 -4.12 15.69 7.79
CA ARG A 6 -3.05 16.53 8.37
C ARG A 6 -2.01 15.60 9.02
N LEU A 7 -0.95 15.27 8.29
CA LEU A 7 0.08 14.31 8.67
C LEU A 7 1.11 14.91 9.65
N GLU A 8 0.66 15.48 10.77
CA GLU A 8 1.47 16.42 11.58
C GLU A 8 2.39 15.81 12.66
N SER A 9 2.28 14.55 13.11
CA SER A 9 3.29 13.98 14.01
C SER A 9 3.10 12.49 14.29
N ASN A 10 4.08 11.66 13.92
CA ASN A 10 4.54 10.39 14.52
C ASN A 10 5.51 9.75 13.51
N SER A 11 6.68 9.27 13.92
CA SER A 11 7.72 8.78 13.00
C SER A 11 7.41 7.36 12.46
N PRO A 12 8.11 6.88 11.41
CA PRO A 12 8.07 5.48 11.02
C PRO A 12 8.32 4.50 12.19
N ARG A 13 9.22 4.87 13.11
CA ARG A 13 9.50 4.11 14.35
C ARG A 13 8.26 3.97 15.24
N ALA A 14 7.52 5.05 15.47
CA ALA A 14 6.31 4.99 16.30
C ALA A 14 5.22 4.07 15.70
N LEU A 15 5.14 3.99 14.37
CA LEU A 15 4.24 3.06 13.70
C LEU A 15 4.66 1.60 13.91
N HIS A 16 5.97 1.32 13.82
CA HIS A 16 6.54 0.01 14.13
C HIS A 16 6.20 -0.40 15.57
N ASP A 17 6.55 0.42 16.55
CA ASP A 17 6.35 0.11 17.98
C ASP A 17 4.88 -0.20 18.31
N ALA A 18 3.94 0.46 17.64
CA ALA A 18 2.51 0.28 17.87
C ALA A 18 1.93 -0.99 17.23
N LEU A 19 2.50 -1.49 16.13
CA LEU A 19 1.84 -2.48 15.28
C LEU A 19 2.61 -3.79 15.08
N ASP A 20 3.92 -3.79 15.27
CA ASP A 20 4.77 -4.95 14.97
C ASP A 20 4.45 -6.14 15.88
N GLY A 21 4.28 -5.91 17.18
CA GLY A 21 3.89 -6.97 18.12
C GLY A 21 2.57 -7.66 17.74
N ARG A 22 1.59 -6.88 17.26
CA ARG A 22 0.32 -7.44 16.77
C ARG A 22 0.47 -8.13 15.41
N ALA A 23 1.37 -7.68 14.54
CA ALA A 23 1.67 -8.37 13.29
C ALA A 23 2.21 -9.78 13.55
N ARG A 24 3.13 -9.92 14.52
CA ARG A 24 3.67 -11.23 14.95
C ARG A 24 2.57 -12.13 15.49
N GLN A 25 1.72 -11.63 16.40
CA GLN A 25 0.57 -12.39 16.92
C GLN A 25 -0.38 -12.88 15.81
N LEU A 26 -0.59 -12.08 14.77
CA LEU A 26 -1.42 -12.48 13.62
C LEU A 26 -0.75 -13.59 12.80
N ARG A 27 0.57 -13.52 12.58
CA ARG A 27 1.34 -14.57 11.91
C ARG A 27 1.34 -15.88 12.70
N ASP A 28 1.49 -15.80 14.03
CA ASP A 28 1.39 -16.97 14.91
C ASP A 28 -0.01 -17.60 14.84
N ALA A 29 -1.06 -16.78 14.84
CA ALA A 29 -2.44 -17.25 14.69
C ALA A 29 -2.70 -17.90 13.31
N ARG A 30 -2.12 -17.37 12.22
CA ARG A 30 -2.15 -18.01 10.90
C ARG A 30 -1.48 -19.37 10.92
N ALA A 31 -0.28 -19.46 11.51
CA ALA A 31 0.45 -20.72 11.59
C ALA A 31 -0.32 -21.79 12.40
N ALA A 32 -0.94 -21.39 13.51
CA ALA A 32 -1.80 -22.27 14.29
C ALA A 32 -3.02 -22.75 13.49
N LEU A 33 -3.71 -21.84 12.79
CA LEU A 33 -4.86 -22.18 11.94
C LEU A 33 -4.47 -23.12 10.79
N LEU A 34 -3.35 -22.86 10.13
CA LEU A 34 -2.83 -23.71 9.08
C LEU A 34 -2.52 -25.11 9.60
N LYS A 35 -1.91 -25.22 10.79
CA LYS A 35 -1.66 -26.52 11.43
C LYS A 35 -2.95 -27.28 11.69
N GLU A 36 -3.95 -26.64 12.29
CA GLU A 36 -5.27 -27.26 12.51
C GLU A 36 -5.90 -27.75 11.21
N ALA A 37 -5.80 -26.96 10.13
CA ALA A 37 -6.32 -27.33 8.82
C ALA A 37 -5.61 -28.54 8.22
N LEU A 38 -4.28 -28.60 8.34
CA LEU A 38 -3.47 -29.73 7.89
C LEU A 38 -3.73 -31.00 8.72
N ASP A 39 -4.10 -30.85 9.99
CA ASP A 39 -4.52 -31.94 10.88
C ASP A 39 -5.98 -32.41 10.60
N GLY A 40 -6.59 -31.93 9.51
CA GLY A 40 -7.91 -32.39 9.04
C GLY A 40 -9.10 -31.63 9.63
N LYS A 41 -8.87 -30.54 10.36
CA LYS A 41 -9.96 -29.67 10.86
C LYS A 41 -10.31 -28.61 9.81
N PRO A 42 -11.45 -28.71 9.11
CA PRO A 42 -11.78 -27.78 8.03
C PRO A 42 -11.94 -26.34 8.52
N VAL A 43 -11.49 -25.38 7.71
CA VAL A 43 -11.72 -23.95 7.95
C VAL A 43 -13.16 -23.62 7.58
N GLY A 44 -14.00 -23.40 8.59
CA GLY A 44 -15.41 -23.08 8.43
C GLY A 44 -15.72 -21.58 8.47
N HIS A 45 -16.98 -21.26 8.21
CA HIS A 45 -17.51 -19.92 8.46
C HIS A 45 -17.43 -19.57 9.95
N ARG A 46 -17.14 -18.30 10.25
CA ARG A 46 -17.21 -17.81 11.62
C ARG A 46 -18.67 -17.78 12.10
N PRO A 47 -18.93 -17.93 13.41
CA PRO A 47 -20.25 -17.75 13.97
C PRO A 47 -20.88 -16.40 13.57
N ALA A 48 -22.20 -16.37 13.49
CA ALA A 48 -22.94 -15.14 13.23
C ALA A 48 -22.51 -14.03 14.21
N SER A 49 -22.37 -12.82 13.69
CA SER A 49 -21.99 -11.64 14.47
C SER A 49 -22.73 -10.42 13.96
N ASP A 50 -22.62 -9.30 14.67
CA ASP A 50 -23.15 -8.01 14.21
C ASP A 50 -22.75 -7.67 12.77
N ALA A 51 -21.57 -8.10 12.33
CA ALA A 51 -21.11 -7.88 10.96
C ALA A 51 -21.92 -8.64 9.89
N THR A 52 -22.61 -9.72 10.26
CA THR A 52 -23.40 -10.56 9.35
C THR A 52 -24.90 -10.51 9.62
N THR A 53 -25.33 -9.97 10.78
CA THR A 53 -26.74 -9.98 11.20
C THR A 53 -27.39 -8.60 11.21
N LYS A 54 -26.61 -7.51 11.28
CA LYS A 54 -27.15 -6.14 11.30
C LYS A 54 -27.08 -5.51 9.92
N ASP A 55 -27.98 -4.56 9.66
CA ASP A 55 -27.91 -3.70 8.48
C ASP A 55 -26.87 -2.61 8.71
N TRP A 56 -25.77 -2.67 7.97
CA TRP A 56 -24.72 -1.67 7.97
C TRP A 56 -24.10 -1.58 6.57
N LYS A 57 -23.48 -0.44 6.26
CA LYS A 57 -22.80 -0.20 4.99
C LYS A 57 -21.41 0.36 5.23
N VAL A 58 -20.50 0.10 4.29
CA VAL A 58 -19.20 0.77 4.26
C VAL A 58 -19.38 2.29 4.10
N PRO A 59 -18.43 3.12 4.57
CA PRO A 59 -18.47 4.55 4.33
C PRO A 59 -18.57 4.90 2.83
N PRO A 60 -19.10 6.07 2.46
CA PRO A 60 -19.20 6.48 1.06
C PRO A 60 -17.86 6.41 0.34
N VAL A 61 -17.86 5.76 -0.82
CA VAL A 61 -16.67 5.62 -1.69
C VAL A 61 -16.25 7.01 -2.21
N PRO A 62 -14.94 7.36 -2.16
CA PRO A 62 -14.39 8.57 -2.77
C PRO A 62 -14.73 8.70 -4.26
N ALA A 63 -14.77 9.94 -4.78
CA ALA A 63 -15.13 10.20 -6.18
C ALA A 63 -14.14 9.56 -7.17
N ASP A 64 -12.84 9.61 -6.86
CA ASP A 64 -11.78 9.04 -7.70
C ASP A 64 -12.04 7.55 -8.00
N LEU A 65 -12.44 6.79 -6.97
CA LEU A 65 -12.70 5.35 -7.05
C LEU A 65 -14.05 5.00 -7.69
N LYS A 66 -14.87 5.98 -8.08
CA LYS A 66 -16.11 5.75 -8.82
C LYS A 66 -15.93 5.87 -10.33
N LYS A 67 -14.79 6.38 -10.78
CA LYS A 67 -14.51 6.55 -12.20
C LYS A 67 -14.33 5.16 -12.82
N PRO A 68 -15.23 4.73 -13.72
CA PRO A 68 -15.02 3.47 -14.43
C PRO A 68 -13.81 3.62 -15.36
N GLY A 69 -13.03 2.55 -15.52
CA GLY A 69 -11.88 2.55 -16.40
C GLY A 69 -10.93 1.40 -16.14
N ILE A 70 -9.79 1.44 -16.80
CA ILE A 70 -8.72 0.46 -16.65
C ILE A 70 -7.90 0.81 -15.41
N GLU A 71 -7.65 -0.20 -14.58
CA GLU A 71 -6.62 -0.16 -13.54
C GLU A 71 -5.42 -0.95 -14.05
N ILE A 72 -4.26 -0.30 -14.10
CA ILE A 72 -3.01 -0.96 -14.50
C ILE A 72 -2.22 -1.37 -13.27
N SER A 73 -1.50 -2.49 -13.34
CA SER A 73 -0.63 -2.95 -12.26
C SER A 73 0.79 -3.14 -12.76
N GLY A 74 1.78 -2.83 -11.93
CA GLY A 74 3.17 -3.11 -12.22
C GLY A 74 4.12 -2.59 -11.14
N PRO A 75 5.41 -2.96 -11.21
CA PRO A 75 6.38 -2.53 -10.23
C PRO A 75 6.63 -1.03 -10.31
N CYS A 76 6.49 -0.34 -9.19
CA CYS A 76 6.86 1.07 -9.10
C CYS A 76 8.35 1.31 -8.82
N SER A 77 9.09 0.29 -8.39
CA SER A 77 10.56 0.35 -8.24
C SER A 77 11.31 0.42 -9.57
N ILE A 78 10.66 0.06 -10.68
CA ILE A 78 11.21 0.07 -12.05
C ILE A 78 10.71 1.33 -12.79
N PRO A 79 11.53 2.39 -12.92
CA PRO A 79 11.04 3.72 -13.31
C PRO A 79 10.35 3.79 -14.67
N ASN A 80 10.89 3.15 -15.71
CA ASN A 80 10.28 3.19 -17.05
C ASN A 80 8.93 2.47 -17.10
N MET A 81 8.78 1.35 -16.38
CA MET A 81 7.50 0.64 -16.28
C MET A 81 6.48 1.49 -15.55
N PHE A 82 6.87 2.10 -14.44
CA PHE A 82 5.99 2.97 -13.66
C PHE A 82 5.57 4.21 -14.46
N ILE A 83 6.50 4.89 -15.14
CA ILE A 83 6.16 6.03 -16.02
C ILE A 83 5.18 5.61 -17.12
N ASN A 84 5.40 4.46 -17.77
CA ASN A 84 4.49 3.98 -18.80
C ASN A 84 3.09 3.67 -18.25
N ALA A 85 2.99 3.14 -17.03
CA ALA A 85 1.72 2.87 -16.37
C ALA A 85 0.92 4.15 -16.06
N LEU A 86 1.63 5.23 -15.74
CA LEU A 86 1.03 6.53 -15.43
C LEU A 86 0.68 7.36 -16.67
N ASN A 87 1.34 7.09 -17.79
CA ASN A 87 1.15 7.83 -19.03
C ASN A 87 0.00 7.26 -19.88
N PRO A 88 -0.52 8.05 -20.83
CA PRO A 88 -1.46 7.53 -21.81
C PRO A 88 -0.85 6.38 -22.61
N GLY A 89 -1.64 5.35 -22.88
CA GLY A 89 -1.27 4.26 -23.77
C GLY A 89 -1.23 4.69 -25.25
N PRO A 90 -0.92 3.76 -26.16
CA PRO A 90 -0.80 4.04 -27.59
C PRO A 90 -2.06 4.66 -28.22
N GLU A 91 -3.23 4.34 -27.68
CA GLU A 91 -4.53 4.86 -28.14
C GLU A 91 -4.87 6.24 -27.54
N GLY A 92 -3.98 6.81 -26.72
CA GLY A 92 -4.16 8.11 -26.07
C GLY A 92 -4.97 8.07 -24.77
N GLU A 93 -5.51 6.91 -24.41
CA GLU A 93 -6.23 6.72 -23.14
C GLU A 93 -5.27 6.48 -21.98
N ARG A 94 -5.55 7.12 -20.84
CA ARG A 94 -4.79 6.94 -19.59
C ARG A 94 -5.62 6.09 -18.63
N ALA A 95 -4.95 5.21 -17.88
CA ALA A 95 -5.58 4.41 -16.83
C ALA A 95 -6.32 5.31 -15.81
N ALA A 96 -7.43 4.79 -15.27
CA ALA A 96 -8.17 5.48 -14.22
C ALA A 96 -7.43 5.35 -12.87
N GLY A 97 -6.87 4.17 -12.61
CA GLY A 97 -6.08 3.87 -11.43
C GLY A 97 -4.79 3.14 -11.76
N ASP A 98 -3.80 3.31 -10.90
CA ASP A 98 -2.52 2.61 -10.96
C ASP A 98 -2.31 1.85 -9.64
N LEU A 99 -2.20 0.53 -9.76
CA LEU A 99 -1.84 -0.38 -8.68
C LEU A 99 -0.31 -0.48 -8.65
N ASP A 100 0.31 0.38 -7.85
CA ASP A 100 1.76 0.44 -7.74
C ASP A 100 2.30 -0.72 -6.89
N ASP A 101 2.72 -1.78 -7.57
CA ASP A 101 2.89 -3.09 -6.97
C ASP A 101 4.31 -3.33 -6.45
N ASP A 102 4.53 -3.05 -5.16
CA ASP A 102 5.75 -3.41 -4.41
C ASP A 102 5.64 -4.80 -3.75
N GLU A 103 4.73 -5.65 -4.22
CA GLU A 103 4.54 -7.00 -3.72
C GLU A 103 4.91 -8.05 -4.77
N ASP A 104 3.95 -8.64 -5.50
CA ASP A 104 4.23 -9.79 -6.40
C ASP A 104 4.95 -9.40 -7.69
N SER A 105 4.75 -8.17 -8.17
CA SER A 105 5.48 -7.64 -9.34
C SER A 105 6.78 -6.92 -8.94
N GLY A 106 6.96 -6.63 -7.65
CA GLY A 106 8.10 -5.91 -7.11
C GLY A 106 9.26 -6.81 -6.71
N GLY A 107 10.46 -6.24 -6.61
CA GLY A 107 11.59 -6.92 -5.98
C GLY A 107 11.49 -6.81 -4.45
N HIS A 108 11.86 -7.87 -3.72
CA HIS A 108 11.81 -7.88 -2.24
C HIS A 108 13.14 -7.52 -1.58
N ARG A 109 13.95 -6.68 -2.25
CA ARG A 109 15.18 -6.12 -1.64
C ARG A 109 14.86 -4.73 -1.09
N LEU A 110 15.59 -4.30 -0.06
CA LEU A 110 15.42 -2.95 0.50
C LEU A 110 15.52 -1.85 -0.57
N ILE A 111 16.45 -1.99 -1.51
CA ILE A 111 16.63 -1.02 -2.61
C ILE A 111 15.37 -0.89 -3.48
N ASP A 112 14.60 -1.96 -3.65
CA ASP A 112 13.39 -1.94 -4.47
C ASP A 112 12.28 -1.17 -3.72
N THR A 113 12.05 -1.46 -2.43
CA THR A 113 11.09 -0.70 -1.60
C THR A 113 11.49 0.78 -1.47
N VAL A 114 12.78 1.11 -1.30
CA VAL A 114 13.24 2.50 -1.26
C VAL A 114 13.03 3.21 -2.62
N ARG A 115 13.29 2.51 -3.73
CA ARG A 115 13.02 3.03 -5.08
C ARG A 115 11.52 3.23 -5.31
N SER A 116 10.67 2.30 -4.88
CA SER A 116 9.22 2.44 -4.93
C SER A 116 8.77 3.72 -4.21
N ALA A 117 9.25 3.96 -2.99
CA ALA A 117 8.94 5.18 -2.24
C ALA A 117 9.42 6.46 -2.94
N HIS A 118 10.63 6.45 -3.49
CA HIS A 118 11.20 7.58 -4.23
C HIS A 118 10.42 7.87 -5.52
N ASN A 119 10.16 6.84 -6.32
CA ASN A 119 9.46 6.96 -7.59
C ASN A 119 8.01 7.42 -7.39
N ARG A 120 7.30 6.88 -6.39
CA ARG A 120 5.95 7.35 -6.00
C ARG A 120 5.97 8.86 -5.69
N LEU A 121 6.90 9.31 -4.85
CA LEU A 121 7.02 10.73 -4.51
C LEU A 121 7.33 11.60 -5.73
N ALA A 122 8.32 11.21 -6.54
CA ALA A 122 8.69 11.92 -7.76
C ALA A 122 7.54 11.96 -8.77
N ALA A 123 6.76 10.89 -8.91
CA ALA A 123 5.59 10.85 -9.78
C ALA A 123 4.50 11.83 -9.31
N VAL A 124 4.17 11.83 -8.02
CA VAL A 124 3.22 12.79 -7.42
C VAL A 124 3.70 14.24 -7.64
N ASN A 125 5.01 14.47 -7.58
CA ASN A 125 5.61 15.78 -7.81
C ASN A 125 5.79 16.17 -9.28
N ARG A 126 5.55 15.25 -10.23
CA ARG A 126 5.84 15.43 -11.67
C ARG A 126 7.33 15.60 -11.99
N GLU A 127 8.18 14.99 -11.18
CA GLU A 127 9.64 15.04 -11.28
C GLU A 127 10.24 13.71 -11.76
N LEU A 128 9.44 12.65 -11.89
CA LEU A 128 9.92 11.33 -12.28
C LEU A 128 10.34 11.30 -13.75
N MET A 129 11.63 11.04 -13.99
CA MET A 129 12.25 10.84 -15.29
C MET A 129 13.23 9.66 -15.25
N PHE A 130 13.36 8.95 -16.37
CA PHE A 130 14.32 7.87 -16.54
C PHE A 130 14.95 7.88 -17.93
N VAL A 131 16.28 7.74 -17.99
CA VAL A 131 17.04 7.66 -19.24
C VAL A 131 17.57 6.23 -19.40
N ASP A 132 17.08 5.54 -20.43
CA ASP A 132 17.61 4.25 -20.89
C ASP A 132 18.70 4.51 -21.93
N SER A 133 19.96 4.57 -21.48
CA SER A 133 21.11 4.81 -22.36
C SER A 133 21.37 3.66 -23.33
N GLN A 134 20.96 2.42 -22.99
CA GLN A 134 21.15 1.26 -23.87
C GLN A 134 20.20 1.30 -25.05
N ARG A 135 18.96 1.76 -24.83
CA ARG A 135 17.94 1.91 -25.89
C ARG A 135 17.88 3.32 -26.47
N ASN A 136 18.69 4.25 -25.97
CA ASN A 136 18.64 5.68 -26.29
C ASN A 136 17.21 6.26 -26.17
N ARG A 137 16.54 5.96 -25.05
CA ARG A 137 15.16 6.42 -24.77
C ARG A 137 15.10 7.21 -23.48
N THR A 138 14.30 8.26 -23.46
CA THR A 138 13.96 9.03 -22.25
C THR A 138 12.49 8.88 -21.95
N TYR A 139 12.17 8.58 -20.70
CA TYR A 139 10.82 8.43 -20.17
C TYR A 139 10.60 9.54 -19.14
N ALA A 140 9.46 10.22 -19.22
CA ALA A 140 9.03 11.21 -18.24
C ALA A 140 7.50 11.17 -18.11
N ILE A 141 6.99 11.68 -16.99
CA ILE A 141 5.54 11.82 -16.81
C ILE A 141 4.97 12.79 -17.83
N ALA A 142 3.98 12.33 -18.59
CA ALA A 142 3.24 13.15 -19.54
C ALA A 142 2.22 14.06 -18.84
N ASP A 143 2.00 15.24 -19.43
CA ASP A 143 1.02 16.22 -18.97
C ASP A 143 -0.40 15.64 -18.84
N GLY A 144 -1.18 16.23 -17.94
CA GLY A 144 -2.55 15.81 -17.64
C GLY A 144 -2.69 15.11 -16.29
N GLU A 145 -3.93 14.81 -15.91
CA GLU A 145 -4.27 14.16 -14.64
C GLU A 145 -3.65 12.76 -14.55
N LEU A 146 -3.01 12.44 -13.41
CA LEU A 146 -2.52 11.09 -13.16
C LEU A 146 -3.68 10.15 -12.81
N PRO A 147 -3.51 8.84 -13.02
CA PRO A 147 -4.37 7.85 -12.39
C PRO A 147 -4.34 8.04 -10.87
N PHE A 148 -5.41 7.66 -10.16
CA PHE A 148 -5.32 7.56 -8.70
C PHE A 148 -4.40 6.40 -8.33
N PHE A 149 -3.58 6.57 -7.29
CA PHE A 149 -2.69 5.52 -6.83
C PHE A 149 -3.40 4.58 -5.85
N MET A 150 -3.24 3.28 -6.05
CA MET A 150 -3.54 2.23 -5.10
C MET A 150 -2.22 1.60 -4.66
N HIS A 151 -1.75 1.98 -3.48
CA HIS A 151 -0.45 1.52 -3.03
C HIS A 151 -0.50 0.08 -2.55
N ARG A 152 0.23 -0.81 -3.21
CA ARG A 152 0.35 -2.20 -2.79
C ARG A 152 1.74 -2.48 -2.24
N GLU A 153 1.82 -2.46 -0.92
CA GLU A 153 3.04 -2.81 -0.20
C GLU A 153 3.15 -4.34 -0.05
N ARG A 154 4.35 -4.80 0.32
CA ARG A 154 4.59 -6.20 0.71
C ARG A 154 3.60 -6.68 1.77
N GLY A 155 3.23 -7.96 1.71
CA GLY A 155 2.25 -8.54 2.63
C GLY A 155 2.75 -8.72 4.06
N LEU A 156 1.81 -8.79 5.00
CA LEU A 156 2.02 -8.96 6.45
C LEU A 156 2.98 -10.10 6.83
N HIS A 157 3.08 -11.13 6.00
CA HIS A 157 3.89 -12.32 6.23
C HIS A 157 5.39 -12.12 5.91
N LEU A 158 5.77 -10.98 5.30
CA LEU A 158 7.13 -10.66 4.90
C LEU A 158 7.81 -9.72 5.91
N ASP A 159 9.10 -9.91 6.10
CA ASP A 159 9.98 -9.05 6.88
C ASP A 159 11.01 -8.39 5.95
N GLU A 160 11.56 -7.24 6.35
CA GLU A 160 12.70 -6.59 5.70
C GLU A 160 13.96 -6.84 6.54
N PRO A 161 14.83 -7.78 6.14
CA PRO A 161 16.01 -8.15 6.94
C PRO A 161 17.04 -7.03 7.05
N ASP A 162 17.11 -6.11 6.08
CA ASP A 162 18.12 -5.05 6.05
C ASP A 162 17.77 -3.86 6.96
N VAL A 163 16.54 -3.81 7.50
CA VAL A 163 16.07 -2.75 8.40
C VAL A 163 15.66 -3.36 9.72
N THR A 164 16.35 -2.99 10.79
CA THR A 164 16.06 -3.51 12.13
C THR A 164 15.61 -2.42 13.10
N VAL A 165 14.74 -2.81 14.02
CA VAL A 165 14.38 -2.04 15.21
C VAL A 165 14.70 -2.92 16.42
N ASP A 166 15.52 -2.39 17.32
CA ASP A 166 15.99 -3.12 18.52
C ASP A 166 16.57 -4.50 18.17
N GLY A 167 17.33 -4.56 17.08
CA GLY A 167 17.99 -5.78 16.58
C GLY A 167 17.07 -6.78 15.87
N THR A 168 15.77 -6.50 15.73
CA THR A 168 14.82 -7.38 15.02
C THR A 168 14.45 -6.79 13.66
N PRO A 169 14.43 -7.58 12.57
CA PRO A 169 13.91 -7.16 11.28
C PRO A 169 12.50 -6.57 11.40
N VAL A 170 12.24 -5.48 10.68
CA VAL A 170 10.92 -4.85 10.67
C VAL A 170 9.98 -5.62 9.74
N ASN A 171 8.68 -5.62 10.07
CA ASN A 171 7.67 -6.11 9.14
C ASN A 171 7.66 -5.28 7.83
N ALA A 172 7.73 -5.97 6.69
CA ALA A 172 7.84 -5.31 5.38
C ALA A 172 6.60 -4.49 5.01
N ALA A 173 5.40 -4.95 5.38
CA ALA A 173 4.15 -4.22 5.15
C ALA A 173 4.14 -2.90 5.93
N LEU A 174 4.66 -2.89 7.18
CA LEU A 174 4.79 -1.67 7.98
C LEU A 174 5.79 -0.70 7.37
N LEU A 175 6.96 -1.21 6.93
CA LEU A 175 7.98 -0.37 6.32
C LEU A 175 7.45 0.32 5.06
N GLY A 176 6.89 -0.44 4.12
CA GLY A 176 6.31 0.11 2.88
C GLY A 176 5.19 1.10 3.18
N THR A 177 4.25 0.74 4.06
CA THR A 177 3.12 1.61 4.44
C THR A 177 3.61 2.91 5.07
N ALA A 178 4.63 2.84 5.93
CA ALA A 178 5.23 4.03 6.53
C ALA A 178 5.84 4.93 5.45
N LEU A 179 6.72 4.38 4.61
CA LEU A 179 7.38 5.16 3.55
C LEU A 179 6.34 5.83 2.64
N THR A 180 5.31 5.10 2.22
CA THR A 180 4.23 5.68 1.42
C THR A 180 3.48 6.79 2.16
N LEU A 181 3.03 6.58 3.39
CA LEU A 181 2.30 7.60 4.16
C LEU A 181 3.15 8.85 4.45
N PHE A 182 4.44 8.69 4.74
CA PHE A 182 5.34 9.79 5.14
C PHE A 182 5.93 10.57 3.96
N TYR A 183 5.94 9.99 2.76
CA TYR A 183 6.47 10.64 1.56
C TYR A 183 5.35 10.90 0.54
N ALA A 184 5.10 9.98 -0.38
CA ALA A 184 4.15 10.17 -1.47
C ALA A 184 2.73 10.51 -0.96
N GLY A 185 2.27 9.87 0.11
CA GLY A 185 0.99 10.13 0.76
C GLY A 185 0.87 11.54 1.33
N ARG A 186 1.96 12.11 1.89
CA ARG A 186 1.99 13.54 2.29
C ARG A 186 1.84 14.46 1.09
N ALA A 187 2.55 14.15 0.01
CA ALA A 187 2.46 14.92 -1.23
C ALA A 187 1.06 14.83 -1.86
N GLN A 188 0.46 13.65 -1.92
CA GLN A 188 -0.93 13.41 -2.36
C GLN A 188 -1.93 14.21 -1.52
N ALA A 189 -1.82 14.11 -0.19
CA ALA A 189 -2.71 14.84 0.72
C ALA A 189 -2.57 16.37 0.55
N GLY A 190 -1.35 16.88 0.37
CA GLY A 190 -1.09 18.29 0.10
C GLY A 190 -1.73 18.80 -1.20
N ARG A 191 -1.93 17.90 -2.18
CA ARG A 191 -2.60 18.16 -3.46
C ARG A 191 -4.10 17.85 -3.44
N GLY A 192 -4.64 17.44 -2.29
CA GLY A 192 -6.05 17.06 -2.13
C GLY A 192 -6.42 15.71 -2.74
N GLN A 193 -5.43 14.88 -3.09
CA GLN A 193 -5.62 13.53 -3.62
C GLN A 193 -5.88 12.52 -2.50
N GLY A 194 -6.60 11.45 -2.83
CA GLY A 194 -6.74 10.31 -1.93
C GLY A 194 -5.44 9.51 -1.78
N ILE A 195 -5.32 8.82 -0.64
CA ILE A 195 -4.27 7.83 -0.39
C ILE A 195 -4.98 6.49 -0.25
N TYR A 196 -4.85 5.64 -1.25
CA TYR A 196 -5.52 4.35 -1.29
C TYR A 196 -4.48 3.24 -1.17
N PHE A 197 -4.81 2.18 -0.44
CA PHE A 197 -3.96 1.00 -0.31
C PHE A 197 -4.70 -0.22 -0.84
N TYR A 198 -3.99 -1.05 -1.59
CA TYR A 198 -4.44 -2.39 -1.94
C TYR A 198 -3.82 -3.36 -0.94
N LEU A 199 -4.66 -4.11 -0.21
CA LEU A 199 -4.21 -4.96 0.90
C LEU A 199 -4.01 -6.41 0.41
N PRO A 200 -2.77 -6.91 0.32
CA PRO A 200 -2.55 -8.24 -0.24
C PRO A 200 -2.66 -9.36 0.80
N LYS A 201 -3.01 -10.56 0.31
CA LYS A 201 -2.86 -11.86 1.00
C LYS A 201 -3.40 -11.87 2.43
N LEU A 202 -4.58 -11.27 2.63
CA LEU A 202 -5.33 -11.36 3.87
C LEU A 202 -5.94 -12.76 4.02
N GLU A 203 -5.80 -13.35 5.19
CA GLU A 203 -6.35 -14.68 5.50
C GLU A 203 -7.47 -14.59 6.55
N VAL A 204 -7.40 -13.62 7.46
CA VAL A 204 -8.44 -13.42 8.48
C VAL A 204 -8.81 -11.95 8.69
N ALA A 205 -10.08 -11.71 9.06
CA ALA A 205 -10.60 -10.34 9.29
C ALA A 205 -9.84 -9.52 10.36
N ALA A 206 -9.07 -10.17 11.25
CA ALA A 206 -8.24 -9.48 12.23
C ALA A 206 -7.06 -8.71 11.61
N GLU A 207 -6.60 -9.15 10.44
CA GLU A 207 -5.53 -8.52 9.67
C GLU A 207 -6.04 -7.29 8.93
N ALA A 208 -7.25 -7.35 8.36
CA ALA A 208 -7.92 -6.16 7.82
C ALA A 208 -8.03 -5.05 8.89
N ARG A 209 -8.27 -5.42 10.16
CA ARG A 209 -8.22 -4.47 11.27
C ARG A 209 -6.82 -3.95 11.55
N TRP A 210 -5.77 -4.73 11.35
CA TRP A 210 -4.39 -4.28 11.54
C TRP A 210 -4.01 -3.25 10.48
N TYR A 211 -4.31 -3.50 9.21
CA TYR A 211 -4.08 -2.54 8.11
C TYR A 211 -4.89 -1.25 8.23
N ARG A 212 -6.01 -1.26 8.95
CA ARG A 212 -6.78 -0.06 9.25
C ARG A 212 -6.05 0.86 10.24
N ASP A 213 -5.27 0.32 11.16
CA ASP A 213 -4.79 1.05 12.32
C ASP A 213 -3.66 2.07 12.06
N PRO A 214 -2.76 1.92 11.04
CA PRO A 214 -1.87 3.00 10.60
C PRO A 214 -2.58 4.33 10.31
N SER A 215 -3.83 4.26 9.82
CA SER A 215 -4.65 5.46 9.57
C SER A 215 -5.30 6.05 10.84
N ARG A 216 -5.30 5.31 11.95
CA ARG A 216 -6.02 5.62 13.20
C ARG A 216 -5.15 5.99 14.39
N THR A 217 -3.84 5.76 14.36
CA THR A 217 -2.85 6.20 15.37
C THR A 217 -2.80 7.73 15.59
N ARG A 218 -3.75 8.47 15.01
CA ARG A 218 -3.98 9.91 15.10
C ARG A 218 -5.25 10.31 15.89
N ARG A 219 -6.09 9.37 16.32
CA ARG A 219 -7.35 9.69 17.04
C ARG A 219 -7.18 9.97 18.54
N SER A 220 -5.97 9.93 19.08
CA SER A 220 -5.71 10.31 20.47
C SER A 220 -5.04 11.68 20.55
N ARG A 221 -5.82 12.73 20.39
CA ARG A 221 -5.67 13.98 21.14
C ARG A 221 -7.08 14.56 21.35
N PRO A 222 -7.40 14.99 22.58
CA PRO A 222 -8.74 15.48 22.94
C PRO A 222 -9.19 16.67 22.08
#